data_AF-A0A162KGD3-F1
#
_entry.id   AF-A0A162KGD3-F1
#
_cell.length_a   1.000
_cell.length_b   1.000
_cell.length_c   1.000
_cell.angle_alpha   90.00
_cell.angle_beta   90.00
_cell.angle_gamma   90.00
#
_symmetry.space_group_name_H-M   'P 1'
#
loop_
_entity.id
_entity.type
_entity.pdbx_description
1 polymer ?
#
loop_
_entity_poly.entity_id
_entity_poly.type
_entity_poly.pdbx_seq_one_letter_code
_entity_poly.pdbx_strand_id
1 'polypeptide(L)'
;MSDADKPFILPPKDIDQYPSFSTTIDDLRLNISSLATSDTRAAQEVCQAFCVTIQEGILMGQISTDDMMVALEPFDSASHQVISDMRVGGKVLAMIRSSIAEALEATQISRPDAVPDEMWTAMFNYVAAVNGRFHDVSCFNKLIAAMPASAKAKISNDTLFTYVKTFVQSQATRDHRNPAWLWCCSKIGSALSRLGEEQRLALSASMNKFVWNARYDADTRMKTTFAWLLTQAYDTRLSGKSFTKIYKKTYGRSMDHNGYRIWQLAVAHLNSNGTLSKDAHKQVAGWNYFDSLPQRWTALAKTLSATEHPEAAIASLCDFLADIGETWHLIEGLMASHAETPCAEMLDTVANACGKLDIAMALRIAANDTKQGIQLLDVGLSGTKEAHFEKFMAYPKAESYAWRAIKAEGGTVESKMELIDLLSDKYDSSSNLSRSQRIRRARRAAAYQMALTGKVSATVLRNAIAAVTLDLDEGRWGRETHLQWAMQLVHDQVSPQAAREMRKHLEGWRHLIHSATTQNDVAQSAAMSRRSRSAGSDAFDMSYLRSTLQNDAERERDLTQSNRFR
;
A
#
# COMPACT_ATOMS: atom_id res chain seq x y z
N MET A 1 6.78 26.73 6.01
CA MET A 1 5.85 27.38 6.95
C MET A 1 5.47 28.72 6.35
N SER A 2 4.17 29.02 6.22
CA SER A 2 3.72 30.40 6.04
C SER A 2 3.85 31.09 7.40
N ASP A 3 4.23 32.37 7.45
CA ASP A 3 4.26 33.14 8.70
C ASP A 3 2.88 33.19 9.41
N ALA A 4 1.80 32.75 8.76
CA ALA A 4 0.47 32.61 9.34
C ALA A 4 0.29 31.44 10.34
N ASP A 5 1.30 30.57 10.53
CA ASP A 5 1.19 29.37 11.40
C ASP A 5 2.01 29.46 12.72
N LYS A 6 2.59 30.63 13.06
CA LYS A 6 3.32 30.80 14.32
C LYS A 6 2.37 31.27 15.44
N PRO A 7 2.34 30.61 16.61
CA PRO A 7 1.50 31.03 17.72
C PRO A 7 1.98 32.39 18.27
N PHE A 8 1.18 33.43 18.07
CA PHE A 8 1.30 34.70 18.76
C PHE A 8 0.31 34.72 19.91
N ILE A 9 0.63 34.01 21.00
CA ILE A 9 -0.02 34.26 22.28
C ILE A 9 0.85 35.33 22.94
N LEU A 10 0.48 36.60 22.75
CA LEU A 10 1.01 37.64 23.63
C LEU A 10 0.43 37.37 25.03
N PRO A 11 1.23 37.41 26.10
CA PRO A 11 0.69 37.43 27.45
C PRO A 11 -0.29 38.61 27.56
N PRO A 12 -1.41 38.47 28.30
CA PRO A 12 -2.33 39.58 28.51
C PRO A 12 -1.53 40.77 29.03
N LYS A 13 -1.56 41.90 28.32
CA LYS A 13 -1.15 43.15 28.92
C LYS A 13 -2.11 43.42 30.07
N ASP A 14 -1.60 43.94 31.19
CA ASP A 14 -2.42 44.61 32.21
C ASP A 14 -3.02 45.86 31.56
N ILE A 15 -4.09 45.68 30.79
CA ILE A 15 -4.91 46.74 30.23
C ILE A 15 -6.07 46.88 31.20
N ASP A 16 -6.02 47.92 32.03
CA ASP A 16 -7.07 48.19 33.02
C ASP A 16 -8.46 48.41 32.37
N GLN A 17 -8.52 48.75 31.07
CA GLN A 17 -9.77 48.98 30.33
C GLN A 17 -9.67 48.61 28.84
N TYR A 18 -10.53 47.69 28.39
CA TYR A 18 -10.73 47.39 26.97
C TYR A 18 -11.35 48.59 26.24
N PRO A 19 -10.81 49.07 25.11
CA PRO A 19 -11.45 50.14 24.33
C PRO A 19 -12.81 49.66 23.81
N SER A 20 -13.77 50.58 23.64
CA SER A 20 -15.07 50.19 23.07
C SER A 20 -14.89 49.57 21.68
N PHE A 21 -15.70 48.56 21.34
CA PHE A 21 -15.60 47.90 20.04
C PHE A 21 -15.82 48.87 18.86
N SER A 22 -16.75 49.82 19.01
CA SER A 22 -16.97 50.88 18.01
C SER A 22 -15.69 51.68 17.75
N THR A 23 -15.01 52.13 18.80
CA THR A 23 -13.74 52.86 18.68
C THR A 23 -12.68 52.02 17.97
N THR A 24 -12.61 50.73 18.29
CA THR A 24 -11.64 49.80 17.69
C THR A 24 -11.85 49.65 16.17
N ILE A 25 -13.10 49.59 15.71
CA ILE A 25 -13.44 49.52 14.29
C ILE A 25 -13.18 50.86 13.58
N ASP A 26 -13.56 51.97 14.21
CA ASP A 26 -13.36 53.31 13.64
C ASP A 26 -11.87 53.62 13.49
N ASP A 27 -11.05 53.26 14.48
CA ASP A 27 -9.60 53.40 14.43
C ASP A 27 -8.99 52.55 13.32
N LEU A 28 -9.45 51.31 13.12
CA LEU A 28 -9.01 50.47 12.00
C LEU A 28 -9.29 51.16 10.66
N ARG A 29 -10.52 51.62 10.44
CA ARG A 29 -10.95 52.25 9.18
C ARG A 29 -10.21 53.55 8.92
N LEU A 30 -10.01 54.36 9.96
CA LEU A 30 -9.26 55.61 9.87
C LEU A 30 -7.79 55.33 9.51
N ASN A 31 -7.15 54.36 10.15
CA ASN A 31 -5.78 53.97 9.82
C ASN A 31 -5.68 53.43 8.38
N ILE A 32 -6.63 52.62 7.91
CA ILE A 32 -6.67 52.17 6.51
C ILE A 32 -6.80 53.35 5.56
N SER A 33 -7.66 54.33 5.86
CA SER A 33 -7.83 55.51 4.99
C SER A 33 -6.56 56.34 4.81
N SER A 34 -5.62 56.26 5.76
CA SER A 34 -4.33 56.94 5.70
C SER A 34 -3.25 56.18 4.91
N LEU A 35 -3.52 54.94 4.51
CA LEU A 35 -2.57 54.12 3.77
C LEU A 35 -2.42 54.61 2.32
N ALA A 36 -1.20 54.51 1.80
CA ALA A 36 -0.99 54.59 0.37
C ALA A 36 -1.60 53.34 -0.31
N THR A 37 -2.27 53.53 -1.45
CA THR A 37 -3.06 52.51 -2.19
C THR A 37 -2.29 51.25 -2.62
N SER A 38 -0.97 51.18 -2.43
CA SER A 38 -0.11 50.05 -2.77
C SER A 38 0.68 49.47 -1.59
N ASP A 39 0.53 49.99 -0.37
CA ASP A 39 1.33 49.54 0.77
C ASP A 39 0.73 48.28 1.44
N THR A 40 1.09 47.13 0.88
CA THR A 40 0.66 45.81 1.38
C THR A 40 1.13 45.54 2.80
N ARG A 41 2.32 46.02 3.17
CA ARG A 41 2.90 45.75 4.48
C ARG A 41 2.21 46.58 5.55
N ALA A 42 2.02 47.87 5.30
CA ALA A 42 1.30 48.74 6.23
C ALA A 42 -0.15 48.27 6.43
N ALA A 43 -0.83 47.82 5.36
CA ALA A 43 -2.17 47.22 5.49
C ALA A 43 -2.20 46.00 6.41
N GLN A 44 -1.18 45.14 6.33
CA GLN A 44 -1.03 43.99 7.23
C GLN A 44 -0.75 44.41 8.67
N GLU A 45 0.15 45.37 8.89
CA GLU A 45 0.51 45.86 10.23
C GLU A 45 -0.68 46.52 10.94
N VAL A 46 -1.45 47.35 10.23
CA VAL A 46 -2.68 47.99 10.76
C VAL A 46 -3.71 46.93 11.16
N CYS A 47 -3.96 45.95 10.29
CA CYS A 47 -4.94 44.91 10.59
C CYS A 47 -4.44 43.92 11.65
N GLN A 48 -3.13 43.72 11.79
CA GLN A 48 -2.54 42.92 12.86
C GLN A 48 -2.76 43.58 14.22
N ALA A 49 -2.62 44.90 14.31
CA ALA A 49 -2.92 45.64 15.54
C ALA A 49 -4.41 45.48 15.93
N PHE A 50 -5.31 45.60 14.96
CA PHE A 50 -6.74 45.33 15.16
C PHE A 50 -7.00 43.89 15.65
N CYS A 51 -6.37 42.89 15.03
CA CYS A 51 -6.49 41.50 15.48
C CYS A 51 -6.11 41.34 16.96
N VAL A 52 -4.99 41.92 17.39
CA VAL A 52 -4.54 41.83 18.79
C VAL A 52 -5.61 42.41 19.74
N THR A 53 -6.15 43.58 19.42
CA THR A 53 -7.21 44.20 20.24
C THR A 53 -8.46 43.31 20.30
N ILE A 54 -8.94 42.80 19.16
CA ILE A 54 -10.11 41.90 19.17
C ILE A 54 -9.86 40.62 19.96
N GLN A 55 -8.67 40.05 19.87
CA GLN A 55 -8.30 38.86 20.64
C GLN A 55 -8.34 39.13 22.15
N GLU A 56 -7.77 40.24 22.60
CA GLU A 56 -7.83 40.70 24.00
C GLU A 56 -9.28 40.91 24.47
N GLY A 57 -10.11 41.53 23.63
CA GLY A 57 -11.54 41.75 23.92
C GLY A 57 -12.33 40.45 24.10
N ILE A 58 -12.11 39.46 23.23
CA ILE A 58 -12.72 38.13 23.34
C ILE A 58 -12.24 37.40 24.60
N LEU A 59 -10.95 37.49 24.94
CA LEU A 59 -10.39 36.90 26.17
C LEU A 59 -10.99 37.52 27.44
N MET A 60 -11.25 38.82 27.42
CA MET A 60 -11.88 39.55 28.52
C MET A 60 -13.41 39.41 28.57
N GLY A 61 -14.04 38.78 27.57
CA GLY A 61 -15.50 38.68 27.46
C GLY A 61 -16.19 40.01 27.15
N GLN A 62 -15.49 40.96 26.53
CA GLN A 62 -15.98 42.29 26.19
C GLN A 62 -16.53 42.40 24.76
N ILE A 63 -16.35 41.35 23.94
CA ILE A 63 -16.87 41.27 22.58
C ILE A 63 -18.15 40.44 22.57
N SER A 64 -19.26 41.04 22.13
CA SER A 64 -20.51 40.32 21.91
C SER A 64 -20.47 39.46 20.63
N THR A 65 -21.44 38.57 20.45
CA THR A 65 -21.58 37.80 19.21
C THR A 65 -21.76 38.71 17.99
N ASP A 66 -22.55 39.77 18.11
CA ASP A 66 -22.81 40.71 17.02
C ASP A 66 -21.54 41.52 16.68
N ASP A 67 -20.81 41.97 17.68
CA ASP A 67 -19.52 42.67 17.49
C ASP A 67 -18.50 41.77 16.80
N MET A 68 -18.42 40.50 17.19
CA MET A 68 -17.56 39.53 16.50
C MET A 68 -17.96 39.37 15.03
N MET A 69 -19.26 39.33 14.72
CA MET A 69 -19.72 39.23 13.34
C MET A 69 -19.34 40.46 12.52
N VAL A 70 -19.39 41.66 13.10
CA VAL A 70 -18.85 42.88 12.47
C VAL A 70 -17.33 42.80 12.31
N ALA A 71 -16.61 42.26 13.30
CA ALA A 71 -15.16 42.12 13.25
C ALA A 71 -14.67 41.15 12.17
N LEU A 72 -15.50 40.20 11.72
CA LEU A 72 -15.17 39.27 10.63
C LEU A 72 -15.16 39.93 9.25
N GLU A 73 -15.88 41.04 9.07
CA GLU A 73 -15.89 41.88 7.87
C GLU A 73 -15.80 43.37 8.26
N PRO A 74 -14.65 43.84 8.76
CA PRO A 74 -14.56 45.17 9.35
C PRO A 74 -14.48 46.29 8.30
N PHE A 75 -14.22 45.93 7.05
CA PHE A 75 -14.01 46.88 5.95
C PHE A 75 -15.31 47.46 5.42
N ASP A 76 -15.35 48.79 5.34
CA ASP A 76 -16.38 49.52 4.64
C ASP A 76 -16.00 49.76 3.17
N SER A 77 -16.88 50.46 2.44
CA SER A 77 -16.64 50.77 1.03
C SER A 77 -15.36 51.59 0.80
N ALA A 78 -14.99 52.48 1.74
CA ALA A 78 -13.75 53.26 1.65
C ALA A 78 -12.50 52.39 1.86
N SER A 79 -12.54 51.51 2.86
CA SER A 79 -11.46 50.54 3.12
C SER A 79 -11.19 49.65 1.92
N HIS A 80 -12.25 49.21 1.23
CA HIS A 80 -12.13 48.41 0.00
C HIS A 80 -11.54 49.19 -1.19
N GLN A 81 -11.72 50.52 -1.25
CA GLN A 81 -11.09 51.34 -2.28
C GLN A 81 -9.58 51.47 -2.06
N VAL A 82 -9.15 51.56 -0.80
CA VAL A 82 -7.71 51.64 -0.46
C VAL A 82 -7.04 50.27 -0.60
N ILE A 83 -7.67 49.20 -0.11
CA ILE A 83 -7.20 47.82 -0.25
C ILE A 83 -7.88 47.18 -1.46
N SER A 84 -7.61 47.73 -2.64
CA SER A 84 -8.24 47.28 -3.88
C SER A 84 -7.71 45.93 -4.40
N ASP A 85 -6.50 45.53 -4.00
CA ASP A 85 -5.95 44.22 -4.37
C ASP A 85 -6.67 43.10 -3.61
N MET A 86 -7.48 42.33 -4.34
CA MET A 86 -8.23 41.18 -3.82
C MET A 86 -7.34 40.13 -3.13
N ARG A 87 -6.08 39.97 -3.51
CA ARG A 87 -5.14 39.04 -2.86
C ARG A 87 -4.72 39.57 -1.50
N VAL A 88 -4.46 40.87 -1.38
CA VAL A 88 -4.10 41.52 -0.11
C VAL A 88 -5.30 41.51 0.83
N GLY A 89 -6.45 42.03 0.37
CA GLY A 89 -7.68 42.02 1.16
C GLY A 89 -8.09 40.60 1.60
N GLY A 90 -7.97 39.62 0.70
CA GLY A 90 -8.23 38.22 1.03
C GLY A 90 -7.30 37.63 2.10
N LYS A 91 -6.01 37.97 2.08
CA LYS A 91 -5.04 37.54 3.11
C LYS A 91 -5.33 38.20 4.46
N VAL A 92 -5.68 39.48 4.46
CA VAL A 92 -5.97 40.22 5.68
C VAL A 92 -7.26 39.72 6.33
N LEU A 93 -8.33 39.51 5.57
CA LEU A 93 -9.57 38.92 6.10
C LEU A 93 -9.33 37.48 6.63
N ALA A 94 -8.48 36.70 5.97
CA ALA A 94 -8.08 35.38 6.45
C ALA A 94 -7.30 35.43 7.77
N MET A 95 -6.45 36.44 7.94
CA MET A 95 -5.71 36.70 9.18
C MET A 95 -6.69 37.04 10.32
N ILE A 96 -7.62 37.97 10.08
CA ILE A 96 -8.64 38.37 11.06
C ILE A 96 -9.47 37.17 11.52
N ARG A 97 -10.00 36.36 10.58
CA ARG A 97 -10.77 35.14 10.92
C ARG A 97 -9.95 34.15 11.74
N SER A 98 -8.70 33.94 11.36
CA SER A 98 -7.79 33.04 12.09
C SER A 98 -7.53 33.55 13.51
N SER A 99 -7.28 34.86 13.67
CA SER A 99 -7.05 35.50 14.97
C SER A 99 -8.27 35.41 15.88
N ILE A 100 -9.48 35.63 15.35
CA ILE A 100 -10.72 35.46 16.11
C ILE A 100 -10.91 34.00 16.53
N ALA A 101 -10.73 33.04 15.61
CA ALA A 101 -10.83 31.60 15.95
C ALA A 101 -9.80 31.17 17.01
N GLU A 102 -8.60 31.76 17.01
CA GLU A 102 -7.58 31.55 18.04
C GLU A 102 -7.98 32.12 19.39
N ALA A 103 -8.56 33.33 19.42
CA ALA A 103 -9.06 33.88 20.67
C ALA A 103 -10.19 33.03 21.24
N LEU A 104 -11.14 32.57 20.42
CA LEU A 104 -12.20 31.68 20.89
C LEU A 104 -11.62 30.38 21.50
N GLU A 105 -10.63 29.78 20.84
CA GLU A 105 -9.92 28.59 21.36
C GLU A 105 -9.19 28.90 22.68
N ALA A 106 -8.41 29.97 22.74
CA ALA A 106 -7.67 30.37 23.93
C ALA A 106 -8.59 30.71 25.11
N THR A 107 -9.70 31.41 24.86
CA THR A 107 -10.73 31.71 25.86
C THR A 107 -11.40 30.41 26.33
N GLN A 108 -11.73 29.48 25.43
CA GLN A 108 -12.33 28.20 25.81
C GLN A 108 -11.41 27.33 26.66
N ILE A 109 -10.10 27.34 26.40
CA ILE A 109 -9.11 26.61 27.19
C ILE A 109 -8.95 27.23 28.57
N SER A 110 -8.90 28.56 28.67
CA SER A 110 -8.65 29.27 29.92
C SER A 110 -9.92 29.46 30.78
N ARG A 111 -11.07 29.66 30.14
CA ARG A 111 -12.37 29.99 30.74
C ARG A 111 -13.50 29.31 29.93
N PRO A 112 -13.78 28.02 30.18
CA PRO A 112 -14.70 27.22 29.35
C PRO A 112 -16.12 27.78 29.17
N ASP A 113 -16.59 28.60 30.11
CA ASP A 113 -17.94 29.18 30.11
C ASP A 113 -17.98 30.63 29.60
N ALA A 114 -16.83 31.22 29.25
CA ALA A 114 -16.76 32.63 28.85
C ALA A 114 -17.17 32.88 27.39
N VAL A 115 -17.10 31.86 26.53
CA VAL A 115 -17.53 31.96 25.12
C VAL A 115 -18.90 31.29 24.97
N PRO A 116 -19.98 32.05 24.67
CA PRO A 116 -21.30 31.46 24.51
C PRO A 116 -21.37 30.59 23.25
N ASP A 117 -22.17 29.52 23.29
CA ASP A 117 -22.40 28.60 22.16
C ASP A 117 -22.84 29.34 20.87
N GLU A 118 -23.58 30.44 21.03
CA GLU A 118 -24.07 31.28 19.93
C GLU A 118 -22.91 31.91 19.14
N MET A 119 -21.86 32.37 19.83
CA MET A 119 -20.66 32.94 19.22
C MET A 119 -19.90 31.89 18.41
N TRP A 120 -19.74 30.68 18.97
CA TRP A 120 -19.17 29.53 18.26
C TRP A 120 -19.96 29.18 16.99
N THR A 121 -21.28 29.14 17.09
CA THR A 121 -22.17 28.77 15.99
C THR A 121 -22.19 29.85 14.91
N ALA A 122 -22.19 31.13 15.30
CA ALA A 122 -22.14 32.27 14.38
C ALA A 122 -20.82 32.29 13.58
N MET A 123 -19.69 32.12 14.26
CA MET A 123 -18.37 32.03 13.62
C MET A 123 -18.30 30.84 12.66
N PHE A 124 -18.82 29.68 13.07
CA PHE A 124 -18.89 28.51 12.19
C PHE A 124 -19.74 28.75 10.95
N ASN A 125 -20.95 29.30 11.11
CA ASN A 125 -21.85 29.60 9.99
C ASN A 125 -21.24 30.61 9.03
N TYR A 126 -20.53 31.62 9.55
CA TYR A 126 -19.80 32.57 8.72
C TYR A 126 -18.72 31.87 7.88
N VAL A 127 -17.84 31.08 8.51
CA VAL A 127 -16.80 30.31 7.79
C VAL A 127 -17.40 29.35 6.78
N ALA A 128 -18.55 28.73 7.10
CA ALA A 128 -19.26 27.84 6.20
C ALA A 128 -19.82 28.57 4.96
N ALA A 129 -20.28 29.82 5.12
CA ALA A 129 -20.88 30.63 4.07
C ALA A 129 -19.87 31.22 3.08
N VAL A 130 -18.64 31.53 3.53
CA VAL A 130 -17.63 32.23 2.71
C VAL A 130 -16.98 31.32 1.63
N ASN A 131 -17.36 30.03 1.57
CA ASN A 131 -17.12 29.13 0.44
C ASN A 131 -15.64 29.00 -0.03
N GLY A 132 -14.80 28.41 0.82
CA GLY A 132 -13.76 27.48 0.35
C GLY A 132 -12.43 28.04 -0.14
N ARG A 133 -11.94 29.17 0.40
CA ARG A 133 -10.53 29.57 0.21
C ARG A 133 -9.63 28.71 1.11
N PHE A 134 -8.35 28.60 0.74
CA PHE A 134 -7.36 27.77 1.47
C PHE A 134 -7.29 28.11 2.97
N HIS A 135 -7.41 29.39 3.32
CA HIS A 135 -7.36 29.85 4.70
C HIS A 135 -8.58 29.44 5.53
N ASP A 136 -9.74 29.26 4.90
CA ASP A 136 -10.99 28.86 5.58
C ASP A 136 -10.90 27.41 6.09
N VAL A 137 -10.09 26.56 5.45
CA VAL A 137 -9.85 25.16 5.85
C VAL A 137 -9.15 25.08 7.22
N SER A 138 -8.13 25.92 7.44
CA SER A 138 -7.47 26.02 8.74
C SER A 138 -8.42 26.50 9.82
N CYS A 139 -9.18 27.56 9.51
CA CYS A 139 -10.15 28.13 10.43
C CYS A 139 -11.21 27.11 10.81
N PHE A 140 -11.82 26.44 9.85
CA PHE A 140 -12.79 25.36 10.08
C PHE A 140 -12.23 24.25 10.98
N ASN A 141 -11.03 23.74 10.67
CA ASN A 141 -10.43 22.69 11.48
C ASN A 141 -10.18 23.16 12.93
N LYS A 142 -9.76 24.41 13.12
CA LYS A 142 -9.56 25.01 14.45
C LYS A 142 -10.88 25.15 15.21
N LEU A 143 -11.93 25.64 14.56
CA LEU A 143 -13.26 25.77 15.16
C LEU A 143 -13.81 24.41 15.60
N ILE A 144 -13.84 23.41 14.71
CA ILE A 144 -14.31 22.06 15.07
C ILE A 144 -13.43 21.40 16.15
N ALA A 145 -12.13 21.76 16.18
CA ALA A 145 -11.19 21.28 17.18
C ALA A 145 -11.47 21.81 18.59
N ALA A 146 -11.70 23.12 18.72
CA ALA A 146 -11.78 23.82 19.99
C ALA A 146 -13.22 23.97 20.53
N MET A 147 -14.22 23.99 19.64
CA MET A 147 -15.61 24.23 20.00
C MET A 147 -16.10 23.21 21.06
N PRO A 148 -16.92 23.63 22.04
CA PRO A 148 -17.51 22.70 23.01
C PRO A 148 -18.54 21.78 22.36
N ALA A 149 -18.82 20.65 23.01
CA ALA A 149 -19.78 19.66 22.48
C ALA A 149 -21.21 20.22 22.37
N SER A 150 -21.61 21.10 23.30
CA SER A 150 -22.89 21.82 23.28
C SER A 150 -23.07 22.66 22.02
N ALA A 151 -22.09 23.48 21.68
CA ALA A 151 -22.10 24.28 20.46
C ALA A 151 -22.02 23.41 19.20
N LYS A 152 -21.18 22.36 19.19
CA LYS A 152 -21.09 21.45 18.03
C LYS A 152 -22.42 20.78 17.71
N ALA A 153 -23.18 20.38 18.74
CA ALA A 153 -24.50 19.76 18.56
C ALA A 153 -25.53 20.70 17.92
N LYS A 154 -25.35 22.03 18.03
CA LYS A 154 -26.22 23.04 17.41
C LYS A 154 -25.91 23.29 15.94
N ILE A 155 -24.78 22.78 15.43
CA ILE A 155 -24.43 22.91 14.01
C ILE A 155 -25.36 22.01 13.18
N SER A 156 -26.09 22.63 12.24
CA SER A 156 -26.92 21.91 11.28
C SER A 156 -26.10 20.99 10.38
N ASN A 157 -26.61 19.76 10.17
CA ASN A 157 -26.05 18.81 9.21
C ASN A 157 -26.00 19.37 7.79
N ASP A 158 -26.93 20.26 7.41
CA ASP A 158 -26.98 20.89 6.09
C ASP A 158 -25.84 21.90 5.90
N THR A 159 -25.50 22.66 6.95
CA THR A 159 -24.37 23.60 6.93
C THR A 159 -23.05 22.84 6.82
N LEU A 160 -22.88 21.77 7.63
CA LEU A 160 -21.71 20.88 7.54
C LEU A 160 -21.58 20.26 6.16
N PHE A 161 -22.67 19.71 5.62
CA PHE A 161 -22.69 19.13 4.29
C PHE A 161 -22.33 20.16 3.21
N THR A 162 -22.92 21.35 3.26
CA THR A 162 -22.66 22.41 2.28
C THR A 162 -21.20 22.81 2.28
N TYR A 163 -20.61 23.02 3.46
CA TYR A 163 -19.20 23.37 3.57
C TYR A 163 -18.27 22.27 3.02
N VAL A 164 -18.47 21.03 3.46
CA VAL A 164 -17.63 19.90 3.03
C VAL A 164 -17.80 19.61 1.54
N LYS A 165 -19.02 19.73 1.02
CA LYS A 165 -19.31 19.63 -0.41
C LYS A 165 -18.55 20.69 -1.20
N THR A 166 -18.65 21.96 -0.81
CA THR A 166 -17.94 23.06 -1.49
C THR A 166 -16.42 22.85 -1.42
N PHE A 167 -15.89 22.41 -0.29
CA PHE A 167 -14.48 22.04 -0.14
C PHE A 167 -14.09 20.94 -1.12
N VAL A 168 -14.80 19.81 -1.15
CA VAL A 168 -14.51 18.68 -2.03
C VAL A 168 -14.58 19.09 -3.50
N GLN A 169 -15.57 19.91 -3.89
CA GLN A 169 -15.67 20.46 -5.25
C GLN A 169 -14.47 21.35 -5.58
N SER A 170 -14.08 22.25 -4.67
CA SER A 170 -12.90 23.11 -4.84
C SER A 170 -11.62 22.29 -5.00
N GLN A 171 -11.42 21.27 -4.17
CA GLN A 171 -10.27 20.36 -4.28
C GLN A 171 -10.28 19.54 -5.57
N ALA A 172 -11.45 19.14 -6.06
CA ALA A 172 -11.58 18.40 -7.32
C ALA A 172 -11.15 19.23 -8.54
N THR A 173 -11.26 20.56 -8.49
CA THR A 173 -10.81 21.45 -9.58
C THR A 173 -9.30 21.71 -9.59
N ARG A 174 -8.59 21.35 -8.52
CA ARG A 174 -7.15 21.61 -8.36
C ARG A 174 -6.32 20.42 -8.81
N ASP A 175 -5.05 20.68 -9.13
CA ASP A 175 -4.08 19.61 -9.31
C ASP A 175 -3.80 18.94 -7.95
N HIS A 176 -4.18 17.67 -7.83
CA HIS A 176 -3.97 16.87 -6.62
C HIS A 176 -2.49 16.60 -6.33
N ARG A 177 -1.58 16.87 -7.28
CA ARG A 177 -0.12 16.82 -7.07
C ARG A 177 0.39 17.99 -6.23
N ASN A 178 -0.41 19.03 -6.07
CA ASN A 178 -0.08 20.15 -5.20
C ASN A 178 -0.02 19.67 -3.74
N PRO A 179 1.09 19.86 -3.01
CA PRO A 179 1.22 19.46 -1.59
C PRO A 179 0.14 20.07 -0.68
N ALA A 180 -0.36 21.25 -1.02
CA ALA A 180 -1.47 21.90 -0.30
C ALA A 180 -2.74 21.04 -0.29
N TRP A 181 -2.91 20.17 -1.29
CA TRP A 181 -4.08 19.29 -1.43
C TRP A 181 -4.15 18.25 -0.31
N LEU A 182 -3.05 17.53 -0.06
CA LEU A 182 -2.91 16.57 1.04
C LEU A 182 -3.10 17.24 2.40
N TRP A 183 -2.47 18.39 2.59
CA TRP A 183 -2.59 19.16 3.83
C TRP A 183 -4.03 19.60 4.08
N CYS A 184 -4.73 20.12 3.07
CA CYS A 184 -6.13 20.51 3.18
C CYS A 184 -7.03 19.33 3.56
N CYS A 185 -6.86 18.19 2.88
CA CYS A 185 -7.61 16.97 3.18
C CYS A 185 -7.31 16.46 4.60
N SER A 186 -6.06 16.59 5.06
CA SER A 186 -5.66 16.24 6.43
C SER A 186 -6.37 17.08 7.48
N LYS A 187 -6.46 18.40 7.25
CA LYS A 187 -7.17 19.32 8.14
C LYS A 187 -8.67 19.02 8.18
N ILE A 188 -9.32 18.84 7.03
CA ILE A 188 -10.74 18.51 7.01
C ILE A 188 -10.98 17.12 7.62
N GLY A 189 -10.24 16.09 7.24
CA GLY A 189 -10.39 14.74 7.80
C GLY A 189 -10.19 14.69 9.33
N SER A 190 -9.20 15.43 9.84
CA SER A 190 -8.97 15.59 11.29
C SER A 190 -10.12 16.32 11.99
N ALA A 191 -10.77 17.27 11.32
CA ALA A 191 -11.95 17.93 11.85
C ALA A 191 -13.16 16.98 11.87
N LEU A 192 -13.35 16.19 10.81
CA LEU A 192 -14.44 15.20 10.74
C LEU A 192 -14.37 14.17 11.87
N SER A 193 -13.16 13.76 12.26
CA SER A 193 -12.96 12.81 13.35
C SER A 193 -13.36 13.37 14.73
N ARG A 194 -13.55 14.69 14.85
CA ARG A 194 -13.99 15.37 16.09
C ARG A 194 -15.47 15.70 16.14
N LEU A 195 -16.22 15.41 15.07
CA LEU A 195 -17.68 15.56 15.06
C LEU A 195 -18.36 14.50 15.94
N GLY A 196 -19.61 14.77 16.33
CA GLY A 196 -20.47 13.74 16.93
C GLY A 196 -20.70 12.57 15.97
N GLU A 197 -20.97 11.38 16.50
CA GLU A 197 -21.16 10.18 15.66
C GLU A 197 -22.32 10.36 14.67
N GLU A 198 -23.45 10.88 15.14
CA GLU A 198 -24.63 11.15 14.32
C GLU A 198 -24.32 12.13 13.17
N GLN A 199 -23.68 13.27 13.47
CA GLN A 199 -23.27 14.27 12.48
C GLN A 199 -22.33 13.66 11.43
N ARG A 200 -21.36 12.84 11.87
CA ARG A 200 -20.40 12.18 10.98
C ARG A 200 -21.06 11.18 10.05
N LEU A 201 -21.99 10.37 10.57
CA LEU A 201 -22.75 9.40 9.76
C LEU A 201 -23.67 10.11 8.77
N ALA A 202 -24.40 11.14 9.20
CA ALA A 202 -25.26 11.95 8.34
C ALA A 202 -24.46 12.64 7.23
N LEU A 203 -23.33 13.27 7.57
CA LEU A 203 -22.43 13.88 6.60
C LEU A 203 -21.89 12.86 5.59
N SER A 204 -21.43 11.70 6.07
CA SER A 204 -20.91 10.63 5.22
C SER A 204 -21.98 10.13 4.24
N ALA A 205 -23.22 9.93 4.70
CA ALA A 205 -24.32 9.52 3.84
C ALA A 205 -24.63 10.57 2.76
N SER A 206 -24.72 11.85 3.14
CA SER A 206 -24.97 12.96 2.21
C SER A 206 -23.84 13.15 1.20
N MET A 207 -22.57 13.10 1.66
CA MET A 207 -21.40 13.19 0.78
C MET A 207 -21.31 12.01 -0.18
N ASN A 208 -21.56 10.78 0.28
CA ASN A 208 -21.58 9.61 -0.59
C ASN A 208 -22.67 9.73 -1.67
N LYS A 209 -23.88 10.19 -1.31
CA LYS A 209 -24.94 10.48 -2.29
C LYS A 209 -24.52 11.57 -3.29
N PHE A 210 -23.81 12.59 -2.83
CA PHE A 210 -23.31 13.68 -3.66
C PHE A 210 -22.23 13.23 -4.65
N VAL A 211 -21.19 12.52 -4.19
CA VAL A 211 -20.10 12.06 -5.07
C VAL A 211 -20.55 10.97 -6.05
N TRP A 212 -21.59 10.22 -5.70
CA TRP A 212 -22.23 9.24 -6.60
C TRP A 212 -23.27 9.86 -7.53
N ASN A 213 -23.42 11.18 -7.57
CA ASN A 213 -24.38 11.82 -8.46
C ASN A 213 -24.00 11.59 -9.93
N ALA A 214 -24.88 10.89 -10.65
CA ALA A 214 -24.67 10.46 -12.04
C ALA A 214 -24.59 11.61 -13.06
N ARG A 215 -24.91 12.84 -12.66
CA ARG A 215 -24.96 14.02 -13.56
C ARG A 215 -23.58 14.57 -13.96
N TYR A 216 -22.51 14.21 -13.25
CA TYR A 216 -21.16 14.66 -13.59
C TYR A 216 -20.54 13.80 -14.69
N ASP A 217 -19.70 14.42 -15.53
CA ASP A 217 -18.80 13.68 -16.43
C ASP A 217 -17.84 12.78 -15.63
N ALA A 218 -17.22 11.82 -16.31
CA ALA A 218 -16.40 10.80 -15.67
C ALA A 218 -15.17 11.39 -14.93
N ASP A 219 -14.53 12.42 -15.48
CA ASP A 219 -13.34 13.04 -14.90
C ASP A 219 -13.68 13.85 -13.65
N THR A 220 -14.70 14.71 -13.73
CA THR A 220 -15.20 15.47 -12.57
C THR A 220 -15.65 14.53 -11.45
N ARG A 221 -16.34 13.44 -11.79
CA ARG A 221 -16.78 12.43 -10.83
C ARG A 221 -15.59 11.75 -10.16
N MET A 222 -14.60 11.30 -10.93
CA MET A 222 -13.36 10.71 -10.40
C MET A 222 -12.64 11.67 -9.44
N LYS A 223 -12.41 12.93 -9.85
CA LYS A 223 -11.70 13.93 -9.03
C LYS A 223 -12.44 14.25 -7.73
N THR A 224 -13.76 14.44 -7.82
CA THR A 224 -14.62 14.72 -6.65
C THR A 224 -14.63 13.54 -5.68
N THR A 225 -14.74 12.33 -6.23
CA THR A 225 -14.72 11.10 -5.45
C THR A 225 -13.36 10.90 -4.78
N PHE A 226 -12.26 11.19 -5.48
CA PHE A 226 -10.92 11.09 -4.92
C PHE A 226 -10.66 12.11 -3.81
N ALA A 227 -11.08 13.35 -3.99
CA ALA A 227 -11.03 14.38 -2.94
C ALA A 227 -11.76 13.94 -1.67
N TRP A 228 -12.95 13.33 -1.83
CA TRP A 228 -13.70 12.80 -0.70
C TRP A 228 -13.01 11.59 -0.05
N LEU A 229 -12.56 10.60 -0.84
CA LEU A 229 -11.82 9.44 -0.34
C LEU A 229 -10.57 9.84 0.44
N LEU A 230 -9.76 10.78 -0.09
CA LEU A 230 -8.57 11.23 0.63
C LEU A 230 -8.94 11.92 1.96
N THR A 231 -10.00 12.73 1.96
CA THR A 231 -10.49 13.37 3.19
C THR A 231 -10.90 12.31 4.24
N GLN A 232 -11.59 11.26 3.81
CA GLN A 232 -11.97 10.14 4.68
C GLN A 232 -10.76 9.32 5.15
N ALA A 233 -9.72 9.20 4.34
CA ALA A 233 -8.49 8.49 4.71
C ALA A 233 -7.74 9.17 5.89
N TYR A 234 -8.03 10.45 6.16
CA TYR A 234 -7.52 11.19 7.33
C TYR A 234 -8.47 11.15 8.55
N ASP A 235 -9.66 10.55 8.46
CA ASP A 235 -10.57 10.41 9.59
C ASP A 235 -10.05 9.33 10.56
N THR A 236 -9.50 9.75 11.70
CA THR A 236 -8.96 8.86 12.73
C THR A 236 -10.02 7.96 13.40
N ARG A 237 -11.32 8.25 13.21
CA ARG A 237 -12.42 7.40 13.69
C ARG A 237 -12.89 6.38 12.66
N LEU A 238 -12.34 6.40 11.45
CA LEU A 238 -12.68 5.44 10.41
C LEU A 238 -11.68 4.28 10.46
N SER A 239 -12.16 3.09 10.83
CA SER A 239 -11.30 1.90 10.87
C SER A 239 -10.82 1.51 9.46
N GLY A 240 -9.63 0.93 9.36
CA GLY A 240 -9.05 0.47 8.09
C GLY A 240 -10.01 -0.42 7.29
N LYS A 241 -10.66 -1.39 7.94
CA LYS A 241 -11.67 -2.26 7.30
C LYS A 241 -12.86 -1.47 6.73
N SER A 242 -13.35 -0.46 7.46
CA SER A 242 -14.45 0.39 7.01
C SER A 242 -14.02 1.25 5.82
N PHE A 243 -12.81 1.83 5.88
CA PHE A 243 -12.23 2.58 4.79
C PHE A 243 -12.05 1.71 3.54
N THR A 244 -11.47 0.51 3.66
CA THR A 244 -11.30 -0.45 2.55
C THR A 244 -12.64 -0.80 1.90
N LYS A 245 -13.70 -0.97 2.69
CA LYS A 245 -15.07 -1.20 2.17
C LYS A 245 -15.58 0.01 1.38
N ILE A 246 -15.34 1.23 1.87
CA ILE A 246 -15.69 2.47 1.15
C ILE A 246 -14.88 2.58 -0.14
N TYR A 247 -13.57 2.34 -0.09
CA TYR A 247 -12.69 2.32 -1.26
C TYR A 247 -13.24 1.35 -2.31
N LYS A 248 -13.41 0.06 -1.98
CA LYS A 248 -13.90 -0.96 -2.93
C LYS A 248 -15.26 -0.64 -3.55
N LYS A 249 -16.20 -0.11 -2.74
CA LYS A 249 -17.52 0.32 -3.24
C LYS A 249 -17.41 1.46 -4.26
N THR A 250 -16.42 2.33 -4.06
CA THR A 250 -16.18 3.52 -4.86
C THR A 250 -15.31 3.23 -6.09
N TYR A 251 -14.42 2.24 -5.96
CA TYR A 251 -13.39 1.87 -6.91
C TYR A 251 -13.94 1.21 -8.19
N GLY A 252 -14.86 0.25 -8.04
CA GLY A 252 -15.30 -0.63 -9.13
C GLY A 252 -16.08 0.01 -10.29
N ARG A 253 -16.10 1.35 -10.42
CA ARG A 253 -16.88 2.05 -11.46
C ARG A 253 -16.22 3.29 -12.09
N SER A 254 -15.14 3.86 -11.55
CA SER A 254 -14.75 5.22 -12.00
C SER A 254 -13.35 5.75 -11.64
N MET A 255 -12.43 4.98 -11.04
CA MET A 255 -11.08 5.49 -10.74
C MET A 255 -10.00 4.80 -11.56
N ASP A 256 -9.08 5.60 -12.08
CA ASP A 256 -7.80 5.14 -12.64
C ASP A 256 -6.83 4.77 -11.51
N HIS A 257 -6.11 3.65 -11.67
CA HIS A 257 -5.04 3.14 -10.79
C HIS A 257 -3.78 4.03 -10.88
N ASN A 258 -3.93 5.33 -10.62
CA ASN A 258 -2.80 6.23 -10.61
C ASN A 258 -1.99 6.00 -9.33
N GLY A 259 -0.79 5.44 -9.46
CA GLY A 259 0.07 5.11 -8.32
C GLY A 259 0.34 6.30 -7.38
N TYR A 260 0.28 7.54 -7.88
CA TYR A 260 0.39 8.73 -7.03
C TYR A 260 -0.80 8.87 -6.08
N ARG A 261 -2.03 8.61 -6.55
CA ARG A 261 -3.23 8.66 -5.72
C ARG A 261 -3.23 7.57 -4.65
N ILE A 262 -2.78 6.37 -5.03
CA ILE A 262 -2.60 5.26 -4.09
C ILE A 262 -1.59 5.63 -3.01
N TRP A 263 -0.46 6.24 -3.39
CA TRP A 263 0.52 6.77 -2.43
C TRP A 263 -0.11 7.81 -1.49
N GLN A 264 -0.92 8.75 -2.01
CA GLN A 264 -1.60 9.75 -1.18
C GLN A 264 -2.56 9.11 -0.16
N LEU A 265 -3.33 8.09 -0.57
CA LEU A 265 -4.23 7.36 0.32
C LEU A 265 -3.46 6.57 1.39
N ALA A 266 -2.34 5.94 1.03
CA ALA A 266 -1.48 5.23 1.98
C ALA A 266 -0.89 6.16 3.04
N VAL A 267 -0.34 7.31 2.63
CA VAL A 267 0.20 8.33 3.55
C VAL A 267 -0.89 8.87 4.47
N ALA A 268 -2.08 9.14 3.94
CA ALA A 268 -3.21 9.61 4.74
C ALA A 268 -3.65 8.56 5.78
N HIS A 269 -3.79 7.30 5.34
CA HIS A 269 -4.21 6.21 6.22
C HIS A 269 -3.21 5.95 7.35
N LEU A 270 -1.92 5.88 7.03
CA LEU A 270 -0.84 5.71 8.01
C LEU A 270 -0.74 6.88 9.00
N ASN A 271 -1.09 8.10 8.59
CA ASN A 271 -1.16 9.22 9.53
C ASN A 271 -2.43 9.12 10.42
N SER A 272 -3.56 8.67 9.86
CA SER A 272 -4.81 8.56 10.60
C SER A 272 -4.80 7.45 11.66
N ASN A 273 -4.09 6.35 11.41
CA ASN A 273 -3.95 5.22 12.34
C ASN A 273 -2.79 5.37 13.34
N GLY A 274 -2.01 6.47 13.24
CA GLY A 274 -0.89 6.77 14.13
C GLY A 274 0.42 6.08 13.79
N THR A 275 0.49 5.26 12.74
CA THR A 275 1.74 4.62 12.28
C THR A 275 2.75 5.65 11.78
N LEU A 276 2.28 6.73 11.16
CA LEU A 276 3.08 7.87 10.74
C LEU A 276 2.83 9.05 11.69
N SER A 277 3.87 9.52 12.37
CA SER A 277 3.76 10.70 13.25
C SER A 277 3.44 11.96 12.45
N LYS A 278 2.93 13.01 13.12
CA LYS A 278 2.58 14.28 12.44
C LYS A 278 3.77 14.93 11.73
N ASP A 279 4.97 14.84 12.29
CA ASP A 279 6.16 15.45 11.69
C ASP A 279 6.72 14.59 10.55
N ALA A 280 6.69 13.27 10.71
CA ALA A 280 6.99 12.33 9.64
C ALA A 280 6.02 12.49 8.45
N HIS A 281 4.72 12.67 8.73
CA HIS A 281 3.70 12.98 7.74
C HIS A 281 4.01 14.27 6.98
N LYS A 282 4.37 15.36 7.68
CA LYS A 282 4.78 16.62 7.02
C LYS A 282 6.00 16.44 6.13
N GLN A 283 6.95 15.59 6.54
CA GLN A 283 8.16 15.33 5.75
C GLN A 283 7.82 14.56 4.46
N VAL A 284 7.01 13.51 4.56
CA VAL A 284 6.66 12.64 3.42
C VAL A 284 5.62 13.30 2.49
N ALA A 285 4.62 13.98 3.03
CA ALA A 285 3.56 14.67 2.29
C ALA A 285 3.95 16.11 1.87
N GLY A 286 5.14 16.57 2.27
CA GLY A 286 5.58 17.96 2.16
C GLY A 286 5.91 18.47 0.75
N TRP A 287 6.35 19.72 0.71
CA TRP A 287 6.59 20.54 -0.49
C TRP A 287 7.88 20.19 -1.25
N ASN A 288 8.41 18.97 -1.10
CA ASN A 288 9.58 18.56 -1.86
C ASN A 288 9.12 18.31 -3.32
N TYR A 289 9.32 19.34 -4.15
CA TYR A 289 8.82 19.44 -5.52
C TYR A 289 9.51 18.50 -6.51
N PHE A 290 10.54 17.77 -6.10
CA PHE A 290 11.45 17.09 -7.03
C PHE A 290 11.44 15.56 -6.95
N ASP A 291 10.58 14.97 -6.11
CA ASP A 291 10.61 13.52 -5.93
C ASP A 291 9.63 12.81 -6.86
N SER A 292 10.18 11.99 -7.76
CA SER A 292 9.45 11.04 -8.61
C SER A 292 8.57 10.10 -7.73
N LEU A 293 7.54 9.47 -8.31
CA LEU A 293 6.72 8.52 -7.53
C LEU A 293 7.56 7.40 -6.87
N PRO A 294 8.56 6.79 -7.54
CA PRO A 294 9.53 5.91 -6.90
C PRO A 294 10.21 6.51 -5.66
N GLN A 295 10.71 7.74 -5.75
CA GLN A 295 11.37 8.42 -4.64
C GLN A 295 10.40 8.68 -3.48
N ARG A 296 9.13 8.95 -3.76
CA ARG A 296 8.09 9.11 -2.73
C ARG A 296 7.78 7.82 -1.98
N TRP A 297 7.72 6.68 -2.67
CA TRP A 297 7.58 5.37 -2.03
C TRP A 297 8.80 5.03 -1.18
N THR A 298 10.00 5.29 -1.68
CA THR A 298 11.25 5.11 -0.93
C THR A 298 11.32 6.02 0.29
N ALA A 299 10.93 7.29 0.18
CA ALA A 299 10.89 8.22 1.30
C ALA A 299 9.93 7.74 2.37
N LEU A 300 8.71 7.33 1.99
CA LEU A 300 7.74 6.76 2.92
C LEU A 300 8.30 5.52 3.63
N ALA A 301 8.85 4.56 2.88
CA ALA A 301 9.42 3.34 3.45
C ALA A 301 10.59 3.64 4.40
N LYS A 302 11.50 4.55 4.04
CA LYS A 302 12.59 5.03 4.91
C LYS A 302 12.07 5.65 6.20
N THR A 303 11.05 6.50 6.11
CA THR A 303 10.44 7.14 7.27
C THR A 303 9.78 6.10 8.19
N LEU A 304 9.11 5.08 7.65
CA LEU A 304 8.53 4.00 8.44
C LEU A 304 9.60 3.11 9.10
N SER A 305 10.68 2.81 8.39
CA SER A 305 11.82 2.05 8.93
C SER A 305 12.59 2.78 10.04
N ALA A 306 12.40 4.10 10.16
CA ALA A 306 12.99 4.92 11.23
C ALA A 306 12.08 5.08 12.47
N THR A 307 10.91 4.44 12.48
CA THR A 307 10.01 4.45 13.65
C THR A 307 10.50 3.50 14.75
N GLU A 308 9.92 3.59 15.96
CA GLU A 308 10.24 2.70 17.09
C GLU A 308 9.93 1.22 16.78
N HIS A 309 8.96 0.95 15.90
CA HIS A 309 8.50 -0.39 15.53
C HIS A 309 8.46 -0.54 14.00
N PRO A 310 9.63 -0.62 13.33
CA PRO A 310 9.72 -0.54 11.88
C PRO A 310 8.99 -1.69 11.16
N GLU A 311 9.09 -2.91 11.68
CA GLU A 311 8.41 -4.07 11.10
C GLU A 311 6.89 -3.94 11.13
N ALA A 312 6.33 -3.50 12.26
CA ALA A 312 4.90 -3.26 12.40
C ALA A 312 4.42 -2.10 11.52
N ALA A 313 5.22 -1.04 11.38
CA ALA A 313 4.90 0.11 10.54
C ALA A 313 4.86 -0.25 9.05
N ILE A 314 5.86 -1.00 8.57
CA ILE A 314 5.90 -1.48 7.19
C ILE A 314 4.80 -2.53 6.94
N ALA A 315 4.53 -3.41 7.91
CA ALA A 315 3.42 -4.38 7.82
C ALA A 315 2.08 -3.65 7.67
N SER A 316 1.83 -2.59 8.46
CA SER A 316 0.61 -1.79 8.33
C SER A 316 0.43 -1.17 6.94
N LEU A 317 1.52 -0.68 6.32
CA LEU A 317 1.49 -0.21 4.93
C LEU A 317 1.14 -1.33 3.96
N CYS A 318 1.80 -2.49 4.09
CA CYS A 318 1.58 -3.63 3.20
C CYS A 318 0.17 -4.19 3.32
N ASP A 319 -0.34 -4.32 4.55
CA ASP A 319 -1.70 -4.78 4.84
C ASP A 319 -2.73 -3.85 4.23
N PHE A 320 -2.58 -2.54 4.43
CA PHE A 320 -3.46 -1.54 3.82
C PHE A 320 -3.48 -1.67 2.29
N LEU A 321 -2.31 -1.72 1.65
CA LEU A 321 -2.21 -1.85 0.20
C LEU A 321 -2.76 -3.19 -0.30
N ALA A 322 -2.55 -4.27 0.45
CA ALA A 322 -3.10 -5.58 0.15
C ALA A 322 -4.63 -5.59 0.23
N ASP A 323 -5.18 -4.91 1.24
CA ASP A 323 -6.62 -4.77 1.48
C ASP A 323 -7.31 -4.05 0.32
N ILE A 324 -6.68 -3.01 -0.24
CA ILE A 324 -7.22 -2.26 -1.40
C ILE A 324 -6.82 -2.88 -2.75
N GLY A 325 -5.91 -3.86 -2.78
CA GLY A 325 -5.48 -4.55 -4.00
C GLY A 325 -4.35 -3.86 -4.78
N GLU A 326 -3.64 -2.92 -4.15
CA GLU A 326 -2.73 -1.97 -4.80
C GLU A 326 -1.26 -2.13 -4.37
N THR A 327 -0.88 -3.28 -3.81
CA THR A 327 0.48 -3.54 -3.32
C THR A 327 1.55 -3.35 -4.39
N TRP A 328 1.19 -3.46 -5.67
CA TRP A 328 2.12 -3.30 -6.80
C TRP A 328 2.77 -1.92 -6.88
N HIS A 329 2.02 -0.83 -6.61
CA HIS A 329 2.58 0.52 -6.73
C HIS A 329 3.76 0.76 -5.79
N LEU A 330 3.73 0.15 -4.59
CA LEU A 330 4.86 0.18 -3.67
C LEU A 330 6.05 -0.60 -4.24
N ILE A 331 5.83 -1.80 -4.78
CA ILE A 331 6.88 -2.67 -5.31
C ILE A 331 7.59 -2.00 -6.49
N GLU A 332 6.82 -1.53 -7.46
CA GLU A 332 7.34 -0.85 -8.65
C GLU A 332 8.16 0.39 -8.24
N GLY A 333 7.63 1.20 -7.32
CA GLY A 333 8.32 2.37 -6.81
C GLY A 333 9.65 2.05 -6.12
N LEU A 334 9.67 1.03 -5.26
CA LEU A 334 10.88 0.64 -4.55
C LEU A 334 11.92 0.01 -5.47
N MET A 335 11.49 -0.81 -6.44
CA MET A 335 12.41 -1.44 -7.41
C MET A 335 13.00 -0.42 -8.38
N ALA A 336 12.19 0.51 -8.88
CA ALA A 336 12.68 1.63 -9.70
C ALA A 336 13.67 2.50 -8.93
N SER A 337 13.35 2.82 -7.66
CA SER A 337 14.27 3.59 -6.81
C SER A 337 15.56 2.82 -6.49
N HIS A 338 15.50 1.50 -6.31
CA HIS A 338 16.67 0.65 -6.09
C HIS A 338 17.62 0.66 -7.31
N ALA A 339 17.04 0.71 -8.51
CA ALA A 339 17.79 0.79 -9.75
C ALA A 339 18.57 2.11 -9.89
N GLU A 340 17.98 3.21 -9.42
CA GLU A 340 18.64 4.52 -9.38
C GLU A 340 19.63 4.63 -8.21
N THR A 341 19.29 4.09 -7.04
CA THR A 341 20.08 4.16 -5.81
C THR A 341 19.89 2.87 -5.00
N PRO A 342 20.93 2.03 -4.87
CA PRO A 342 20.81 0.75 -4.17
C PRO A 342 20.26 0.87 -2.74
N CYS A 343 19.16 0.16 -2.49
CA CYS A 343 18.45 0.12 -1.20
C CYS A 343 18.03 -1.32 -0.82
N ALA A 344 18.92 -2.30 -1.01
CA ALA A 344 18.63 -3.73 -0.82
C ALA A 344 17.99 -4.06 0.55
N GLU A 345 18.49 -3.46 1.63
CA GLU A 345 17.96 -3.64 2.98
C GLU A 345 16.48 -3.26 3.08
N MET A 346 16.07 -2.16 2.43
CA MET A 346 14.67 -1.72 2.40
C MET A 346 13.77 -2.73 1.68
N LEU A 347 14.24 -3.26 0.55
CA LEU A 347 13.52 -4.28 -0.21
C LEU A 347 13.33 -5.55 0.63
N ASP A 348 14.36 -5.95 1.39
CA ASP A 348 14.29 -7.11 2.29
C ASP A 348 13.34 -6.86 3.47
N THR A 349 13.35 -5.66 4.08
CA THR A 349 12.40 -5.28 5.13
C THR A 349 10.96 -5.37 4.63
N VAL A 350 10.66 -4.79 3.46
CA VAL A 350 9.31 -4.83 2.88
C VAL A 350 8.94 -6.26 2.48
N ALA A 351 9.88 -7.03 1.93
CA ALA A 351 9.66 -8.43 1.60
C ALA A 351 9.27 -9.26 2.82
N ASN A 352 9.90 -9.02 3.97
CA ASN A 352 9.59 -9.74 5.20
C ASN A 352 8.22 -9.35 5.79
N ALA A 353 7.86 -8.07 5.70
CA ALA A 353 6.64 -7.52 6.29
C ALA A 353 5.38 -7.72 5.43
N CYS A 354 5.50 -7.89 4.11
CA CYS A 354 4.35 -7.85 3.20
C CYS A 354 3.36 -9.02 3.30
N GLY A 355 3.73 -10.12 3.99
CA GLY A 355 2.89 -11.31 4.15
C GLY A 355 2.52 -12.05 2.86
N LYS A 356 2.88 -11.51 1.69
CA LYS A 356 2.59 -12.05 0.36
C LYS A 356 3.87 -12.57 -0.28
N LEU A 357 3.88 -13.88 -0.55
CA LEU A 357 5.11 -14.60 -0.85
C LEU A 357 5.68 -14.28 -2.23
N ASP A 358 4.80 -14.11 -3.22
CA ASP A 358 5.11 -13.64 -4.56
C ASP A 358 5.80 -12.26 -4.55
N ILE A 359 5.28 -11.35 -3.73
CA ILE A 359 5.83 -10.00 -3.54
C ILE A 359 7.19 -10.06 -2.83
N ALA A 360 7.28 -10.83 -1.75
CA ALA A 360 8.53 -11.03 -1.02
C ALA A 360 9.64 -11.59 -1.93
N MET A 361 9.28 -12.50 -2.83
CA MET A 361 10.21 -13.09 -3.79
C MET A 361 10.66 -12.09 -4.85
N ALA A 362 9.76 -11.29 -5.42
CA ALA A 362 10.09 -10.27 -6.40
C ALA A 362 11.05 -9.21 -5.83
N LEU A 363 10.77 -8.71 -4.62
CA LEU A 363 11.61 -7.75 -3.92
C LEU A 363 13.01 -8.32 -3.60
N ARG A 364 13.09 -9.58 -3.16
CA ARG A 364 14.37 -10.25 -2.88
C ARG A 364 15.19 -10.50 -4.15
N ILE A 365 14.56 -10.75 -5.30
CA ILE A 365 15.29 -10.79 -6.57
C ILE A 365 15.84 -9.41 -6.89
N ALA A 366 15.01 -8.38 -6.81
CA ALA A 366 15.41 -7.00 -7.12
C ALA A 366 16.58 -6.53 -6.25
N ALA A 367 16.60 -6.91 -4.97
CA ALA A 367 17.68 -6.60 -4.04
C ALA A 367 19.03 -7.22 -4.41
N ASN A 368 19.03 -8.32 -5.17
CA ASN A 368 20.23 -9.10 -5.51
C ASN A 368 20.63 -9.02 -6.99
N ASP A 369 19.69 -8.75 -7.90
CA ASP A 369 19.93 -8.57 -9.34
C ASP A 369 18.97 -7.49 -9.88
N THR A 370 19.45 -6.25 -9.87
CA THR A 370 18.69 -5.06 -10.26
C THR A 370 18.18 -5.13 -11.71
N LYS A 371 18.97 -5.68 -12.65
CA LYS A 371 18.58 -5.76 -14.08
C LYS A 371 17.44 -6.75 -14.29
N GLN A 372 17.49 -7.91 -13.64
CA GLN A 372 16.45 -8.92 -13.76
C GLN A 372 15.23 -8.57 -12.90
N GLY A 373 15.41 -7.83 -11.80
CA GLY A 373 14.32 -7.21 -11.06
C GLY A 373 13.47 -6.30 -11.95
N ILE A 374 14.08 -5.37 -12.69
CA ILE A 374 13.34 -4.47 -13.60
C ILE A 374 12.60 -5.25 -14.69
N GLN A 375 13.17 -6.33 -15.24
CA GLN A 375 12.50 -7.17 -16.24
C GLN A 375 11.25 -7.89 -15.68
N LEU A 376 11.16 -8.08 -14.36
CA LEU A 376 9.94 -8.56 -13.72
C LEU A 376 8.83 -7.48 -13.69
N LEU A 377 9.17 -6.19 -13.80
CA LEU A 377 8.24 -5.06 -13.85
C LEU A 377 7.68 -4.78 -15.27
N ASP A 378 8.43 -5.11 -16.33
CA ASP A 378 8.10 -4.78 -17.74
C ASP A 378 6.79 -5.38 -18.29
N VAL A 379 6.11 -6.23 -17.51
CA VAL A 379 4.77 -6.70 -17.85
C VAL A 379 3.88 -6.29 -16.68
N GLY A 380 3.15 -5.18 -16.86
CA GLY A 380 2.09 -4.81 -15.93
C GLY A 380 1.14 -5.99 -15.72
N LEU A 381 0.59 -6.10 -14.50
CA LEU A 381 -0.24 -7.19 -13.97
C LEU A 381 -1.61 -7.38 -14.66
N SER A 382 -1.68 -7.28 -15.98
CA SER A 382 -2.83 -7.72 -16.76
C SER A 382 -2.89 -9.25 -16.94
N GLY A 383 -1.87 -9.99 -16.48
CA GLY A 383 -1.80 -11.46 -16.52
C GLY A 383 -2.35 -12.15 -15.26
N THR A 384 -2.64 -13.45 -15.36
CA THR A 384 -3.05 -14.26 -14.20
C THR A 384 -1.89 -14.47 -13.21
N LYS A 385 -2.17 -14.94 -11.98
CA LYS A 385 -1.13 -15.25 -10.98
C LYS A 385 -0.08 -16.24 -11.53
N GLU A 386 -0.54 -17.18 -12.34
CA GLU A 386 0.27 -18.22 -12.99
C GLU A 386 1.23 -17.60 -14.00
N ALA A 387 0.79 -16.64 -14.81
CA ALA A 387 1.65 -15.97 -15.80
C ALA A 387 2.81 -15.19 -15.14
N HIS A 388 2.55 -14.53 -14.02
CA HIS A 388 3.59 -13.85 -13.24
C HIS A 388 4.56 -14.84 -12.61
N PHE A 389 4.03 -15.94 -12.07
CA PHE A 389 4.85 -17.00 -11.49
C PHE A 389 5.73 -17.70 -12.54
N GLU A 390 5.21 -17.92 -13.75
CA GLU A 390 5.97 -18.52 -14.84
C GLU A 390 7.13 -17.64 -15.27
N LYS A 391 6.90 -16.33 -15.44
CA LYS A 391 7.94 -15.34 -15.74
C LYS A 391 8.97 -15.26 -14.61
N PHE A 392 8.52 -15.28 -13.36
CA PHE A 392 9.40 -15.36 -12.19
C PHE A 392 10.29 -16.60 -12.24
N MET A 393 9.72 -17.78 -12.46
CA MET A 393 10.46 -19.04 -12.48
C MET A 393 11.38 -19.19 -13.70
N ALA A 394 11.29 -18.31 -14.70
CA ALA A 394 12.27 -18.25 -15.78
C ALA A 394 13.63 -17.67 -15.32
N TYR A 395 13.67 -17.01 -14.16
CA TYR A 395 14.90 -16.50 -13.56
C TYR A 395 15.80 -17.66 -13.06
N PRO A 396 17.10 -17.72 -13.42
CA PRO A 396 17.97 -18.85 -13.06
C PRO A 396 18.10 -19.15 -11.56
N LYS A 397 17.80 -18.17 -10.67
CA LYS A 397 17.83 -18.35 -9.21
C LYS A 397 16.45 -18.33 -8.54
N ALA A 398 15.35 -18.23 -9.31
CA ALA A 398 13.99 -18.09 -8.77
C ALA A 398 13.62 -19.18 -7.76
N GLU A 399 13.96 -20.43 -8.06
CA GLU A 399 13.72 -21.55 -7.14
C GLU A 399 14.39 -21.31 -5.77
N SER A 400 15.61 -20.77 -5.75
CA SER A 400 16.32 -20.45 -4.51
C SER A 400 15.57 -19.40 -3.69
N TYR A 401 15.10 -18.34 -4.36
CA TYR A 401 14.33 -17.27 -3.72
C TYR A 401 12.97 -17.75 -3.22
N ALA A 402 12.26 -18.58 -3.99
CA ALA A 402 11.00 -19.19 -3.59
C ALA A 402 11.16 -19.98 -2.29
N TRP A 403 12.20 -20.82 -2.21
CA TRP A 403 12.47 -21.57 -0.99
C TRP A 403 12.97 -20.73 0.18
N ARG A 404 13.68 -19.63 -0.06
CA ARG A 404 14.04 -18.67 1.01
C ARG A 404 12.82 -17.93 1.53
N ALA A 405 11.85 -17.64 0.66
CA ALA A 405 10.59 -17.02 1.04
C ALA A 405 9.75 -17.98 1.88
N ILE A 406 9.62 -19.25 1.47
CA ILE A 406 8.94 -20.30 2.26
C ILE A 406 9.54 -20.45 3.66
N LYS A 407 10.87 -20.36 3.77
CA LYS A 407 11.61 -20.47 5.04
C LYS A 407 11.59 -19.22 5.90
N ALA A 408 11.25 -18.06 5.34
CA ALA A 408 11.26 -16.81 6.09
C ALA A 408 10.12 -16.81 7.11
N GLU A 409 10.27 -16.03 8.18
CA GLU A 409 9.22 -15.85 9.19
C GLU A 409 7.97 -15.18 8.58
N GLY A 410 8.15 -14.32 7.56
CA GLY A 410 7.06 -13.69 6.81
C GLY A 410 6.24 -14.66 5.95
N GLY A 411 4.99 -14.28 5.65
CA GLY A 411 4.04 -15.04 4.84
C GLY A 411 3.11 -15.95 5.65
N THR A 412 1.80 -15.98 5.34
CA THR A 412 0.84 -16.87 6.01
C THR A 412 1.11 -18.33 5.68
N VAL A 413 0.68 -19.24 6.55
CA VAL A 413 0.81 -20.69 6.32
C VAL A 413 0.15 -21.08 5.00
N GLU A 414 -1.01 -20.51 4.69
CA GLU A 414 -1.76 -20.74 3.45
C GLU A 414 -0.93 -20.30 2.23
N SER A 415 -0.36 -19.09 2.25
CA SER A 415 0.45 -18.58 1.13
C SER A 415 1.71 -19.42 0.88
N LYS A 416 2.32 -19.96 1.96
CA LYS A 416 3.46 -20.87 1.87
C LYS A 416 3.04 -22.22 1.29
N MET A 417 1.88 -22.75 1.69
CA MET A 417 1.32 -23.98 1.14
C MET A 417 1.01 -23.82 -0.36
N GLU A 418 0.36 -22.73 -0.76
CA GLU A 418 0.05 -22.42 -2.17
C GLU A 418 1.32 -22.35 -3.03
N LEU A 419 2.38 -21.69 -2.56
CA LEU A 419 3.63 -21.63 -3.31
C LEU A 419 4.31 -23.01 -3.41
N ILE A 420 4.27 -23.82 -2.35
CA ILE A 420 4.81 -25.18 -2.39
C ILE A 420 4.04 -26.04 -3.41
N ASP A 421 2.71 -25.92 -3.45
CA ASP A 421 1.86 -26.61 -4.43
C ASP A 421 2.22 -26.20 -5.86
N LEU A 422 2.36 -24.90 -6.11
CA LEU A 422 2.70 -24.36 -7.41
C LEU A 422 4.12 -24.77 -7.87
N LEU A 423 5.09 -24.78 -6.95
CA LEU A 423 6.42 -25.33 -7.21
C LEU A 423 6.37 -26.83 -7.52
N SER A 424 5.54 -27.57 -6.79
CA SER A 424 5.36 -29.02 -6.98
C SER A 424 4.79 -29.34 -8.37
N ASP A 425 3.75 -28.63 -8.81
CA ASP A 425 3.17 -28.79 -10.16
C ASP A 425 4.17 -28.45 -11.26
N LYS A 426 4.99 -27.42 -11.04
CA LYS A 426 6.05 -27.07 -11.98
C LYS A 426 7.15 -28.13 -12.07
N TYR A 427 7.52 -28.77 -10.96
CA TYR A 427 8.54 -29.82 -10.99
C TYR A 427 8.06 -31.07 -11.70
N ASP A 428 6.78 -31.38 -11.60
CA ASP A 428 6.16 -32.52 -12.29
C ASP A 428 6.13 -32.29 -13.81
N SER A 429 5.72 -31.07 -14.23
CA SER A 429 5.63 -30.68 -15.64
C SER A 429 6.97 -30.34 -16.32
N SER A 430 8.07 -30.17 -15.57
CA SER A 430 9.34 -29.73 -16.15
C SER A 430 10.12 -30.84 -16.88
N SER A 431 10.29 -30.71 -18.19
CA SER A 431 11.11 -31.61 -19.03
C SER A 431 12.61 -31.57 -18.69
N ASN A 432 13.09 -30.50 -18.05
CA ASN A 432 14.51 -30.26 -17.83
C ASN A 432 15.04 -30.90 -16.54
N LEU A 433 14.17 -31.53 -15.74
CA LEU A 433 14.56 -32.16 -14.48
C LEU A 433 14.80 -33.65 -14.66
N SER A 434 15.98 -34.10 -14.24
CA SER A 434 16.24 -35.52 -14.13
C SER A 434 15.32 -36.14 -13.09
N ARG A 435 15.04 -37.43 -13.26
CA ARG A 435 14.15 -38.18 -12.38
C ARG A 435 14.54 -38.12 -10.90
N SER A 436 15.84 -38.22 -10.61
CA SER A 436 16.37 -38.06 -9.25
C SER A 436 16.20 -36.65 -8.70
N GLN A 437 16.13 -35.62 -9.55
CA GLN A 437 15.80 -34.26 -9.14
C GLN A 437 14.31 -34.11 -8.84
N ARG A 438 13.42 -34.66 -9.69
CA ARG A 438 11.97 -34.63 -9.45
C ARG A 438 11.61 -35.27 -8.10
N ILE A 439 12.14 -36.45 -7.80
CA ILE A 439 11.90 -37.13 -6.52
C ILE A 439 12.45 -36.34 -5.32
N ARG A 440 13.66 -35.78 -5.42
CA ARG A 440 14.24 -34.94 -4.35
C ARG A 440 13.40 -33.69 -4.10
N ARG A 441 12.87 -33.06 -5.15
CA ARG A 441 12.04 -31.86 -5.05
C ARG A 441 10.64 -32.16 -4.51
N ALA A 442 10.02 -33.27 -4.92
CA ALA A 442 8.76 -33.74 -4.34
C ALA A 442 8.90 -34.07 -2.85
N ARG A 443 9.99 -34.75 -2.46
CA ARG A 443 10.32 -35.00 -1.05
C ARG A 443 10.48 -33.71 -0.25
N ARG A 444 11.16 -32.72 -0.83
CA ARG A 444 11.33 -31.39 -0.22
C ARG A 444 9.97 -30.70 -0.03
N ALA A 445 9.11 -30.69 -1.04
CA ALA A 445 7.77 -30.12 -0.96
C ALA A 445 6.95 -30.77 0.17
N ALA A 446 6.89 -32.10 0.19
CA ALA A 446 6.18 -32.85 1.24
C ALA A 446 6.73 -32.55 2.64
N ALA A 447 8.06 -32.55 2.81
CA ALA A 447 8.69 -32.29 4.10
C ALA A 447 8.39 -30.88 4.64
N TYR A 448 8.37 -29.86 3.77
CA TYR A 448 8.03 -28.49 4.18
C TYR A 448 6.55 -28.34 4.54
N GLN A 449 5.62 -28.93 3.78
CA GLN A 449 4.20 -28.89 4.15
C GLN A 449 3.92 -29.61 5.47
N MET A 450 4.57 -30.76 5.68
CA MET A 450 4.53 -31.49 6.94
C MET A 450 5.05 -30.65 8.10
N ALA A 451 6.16 -29.92 7.93
CA ALA A 451 6.68 -29.05 8.97
C ALA A 451 5.77 -27.84 9.26
N LEU A 452 5.06 -27.33 8.24
CA LEU A 452 4.19 -26.16 8.38
C LEU A 452 2.82 -26.49 8.99
N THR A 453 2.22 -27.62 8.62
CA THR A 453 0.81 -27.92 8.94
C THR A 453 0.59 -29.32 9.53
N GLY A 454 1.62 -30.16 9.59
CA GLY A 454 1.49 -31.58 9.89
C GLY A 454 0.78 -32.38 8.79
N LYS A 455 0.44 -31.74 7.66
CA LYS A 455 -0.29 -32.35 6.54
C LYS A 455 0.38 -32.07 5.19
N VAL A 456 0.11 -32.93 4.21
CA VAL A 456 0.50 -32.73 2.80
C VAL A 456 -0.75 -32.49 1.95
N SER A 457 -0.69 -31.51 1.06
CA SER A 457 -1.77 -31.21 0.13
C SER A 457 -1.99 -32.35 -0.87
N ALA A 458 -3.19 -32.44 -1.44
CA ALA A 458 -3.48 -33.40 -2.50
C ALA A 458 -2.57 -33.21 -3.73
N THR A 459 -2.21 -31.95 -4.05
CA THR A 459 -1.31 -31.59 -5.14
C THR A 459 0.08 -32.16 -4.94
N VAL A 460 0.70 -31.91 -3.79
CA VAL A 460 2.05 -32.41 -3.48
C VAL A 460 2.04 -33.93 -3.36
N LEU A 461 1.00 -34.52 -2.76
CA LEU A 461 0.88 -35.96 -2.65
C LEU A 461 0.79 -36.64 -4.03
N ARG A 462 -0.07 -36.13 -4.92
CA ARG A 462 -0.19 -36.63 -6.29
C ARG A 462 1.13 -36.56 -7.03
N ASN A 463 1.80 -35.40 -7.01
CA ASN A 463 3.05 -35.20 -7.74
C ASN A 463 4.21 -36.03 -7.12
N ALA A 464 4.18 -36.27 -5.81
CA ALA A 464 5.11 -37.17 -5.14
C ALA A 464 4.92 -38.63 -5.58
N ILE A 465 3.67 -39.09 -5.69
CA ILE A 465 3.36 -40.42 -6.21
C ILE A 465 3.83 -40.52 -7.66
N ALA A 466 3.43 -39.59 -8.52
CA ALA A 466 3.81 -39.54 -9.93
C ALA A 466 5.34 -39.58 -10.13
N ALA A 467 6.09 -38.77 -9.37
CA ALA A 467 7.55 -38.73 -9.46
C ALA A 467 8.21 -40.08 -9.09
N VAL A 468 7.62 -40.83 -8.16
CA VAL A 468 8.15 -42.13 -7.73
C VAL A 468 7.72 -43.26 -8.67
N THR A 469 6.49 -43.23 -9.18
CA THR A 469 5.94 -44.25 -10.08
C THR A 469 6.45 -44.14 -11.51
N LEU A 470 7.09 -43.04 -11.89
CA LEU A 470 7.63 -42.81 -13.24
C LEU A 470 8.59 -43.92 -13.74
N ASP A 471 9.28 -44.66 -12.85
CA ASP A 471 10.04 -45.85 -13.30
C ASP A 471 9.12 -46.96 -13.80
N LEU A 472 8.05 -47.20 -13.07
CA LEU A 472 7.12 -48.29 -13.33
C LEU A 472 6.36 -48.00 -14.62
N ASP A 473 6.00 -46.74 -14.86
CA ASP A 473 5.40 -46.28 -16.11
C ASP A 473 6.33 -46.51 -17.33
N GLU A 474 7.65 -46.37 -17.14
CA GLU A 474 8.68 -46.64 -18.16
C GLU A 474 9.11 -48.12 -18.23
N GLY A 475 8.43 -49.03 -17.51
CA GLY A 475 8.75 -50.46 -17.52
C GLY A 475 9.98 -50.85 -16.69
N ARG A 476 10.43 -50.01 -15.77
CA ARG A 476 11.54 -50.28 -14.84
C ARG A 476 11.02 -50.60 -13.45
N TRP A 477 11.80 -51.35 -12.68
CA TRP A 477 11.37 -51.89 -11.37
C TRP A 477 11.08 -50.86 -10.27
N GLY A 478 11.57 -49.62 -10.40
CA GLY A 478 11.46 -48.64 -9.33
C GLY A 478 12.40 -48.94 -8.15
N ARG A 479 13.01 -47.90 -7.57
CA ARG A 479 13.77 -48.06 -6.32
C ARG A 479 12.82 -48.32 -5.15
N GLU A 480 13.04 -49.43 -4.45
CA GLU A 480 12.25 -49.85 -3.29
C GLU A 480 12.11 -48.76 -2.22
N THR A 481 13.23 -48.09 -1.89
CA THR A 481 13.26 -47.02 -0.89
C THR A 481 12.40 -45.80 -1.25
N HIS A 482 12.16 -45.56 -2.55
CA HIS A 482 11.30 -44.46 -3.00
C HIS A 482 9.83 -44.85 -2.93
N LEU A 483 9.51 -46.08 -3.31
CA LEU A 483 8.15 -46.63 -3.27
C LEU A 483 7.67 -46.81 -1.83
N GLN A 484 8.53 -47.30 -0.93
CA GLN A 484 8.23 -47.37 0.51
C GLN A 484 7.97 -46.00 1.11
N TRP A 485 8.78 -45.00 0.76
CA TRP A 485 8.56 -43.63 1.19
C TRP A 485 7.18 -43.09 0.72
N ALA A 486 6.81 -43.30 -0.54
CA ALA A 486 5.52 -42.86 -1.06
C ALA A 486 4.33 -43.60 -0.41
N MET A 487 4.45 -44.91 -0.19
CA MET A 487 3.45 -45.70 0.53
C MET A 487 3.28 -45.23 1.98
N GLN A 488 4.38 -44.93 2.68
CA GLN A 488 4.34 -44.38 4.03
C GLN A 488 3.69 -43.00 4.03
N LEU A 489 3.99 -42.16 3.04
CA LEU A 489 3.36 -40.85 2.90
C LEU A 489 1.84 -40.97 2.70
N VAL A 490 1.37 -41.90 1.86
CA VAL A 490 -0.08 -42.17 1.69
C VAL A 490 -0.72 -42.75 2.95
N HIS A 491 0.00 -43.62 3.65
CA HIS A 491 -0.47 -44.20 4.92
C HIS A 491 -0.76 -43.09 5.93
N ASP A 492 0.18 -42.17 6.09
CA ASP A 492 0.14 -41.14 7.12
C ASP A 492 -0.79 -39.98 6.74
N GLN A 493 -0.99 -39.70 5.45
CA GLN A 493 -1.73 -38.52 4.97
C GLN A 493 -3.13 -38.81 4.44
N VAL A 494 -3.42 -40.06 4.01
CA VAL A 494 -4.72 -40.45 3.45
C VAL A 494 -5.39 -41.49 4.32
N SER A 495 -4.86 -42.71 4.34
CA SER A 495 -5.30 -43.78 5.24
C SER A 495 -4.41 -45.03 5.12
N PRO A 496 -4.40 -45.89 6.15
CA PRO A 496 -3.76 -47.20 6.06
C PRO A 496 -4.35 -48.09 4.95
N GLN A 497 -5.64 -47.94 4.65
CA GLN A 497 -6.28 -48.70 3.58
C GLN A 497 -5.77 -48.26 2.20
N ALA A 498 -5.71 -46.96 1.93
CA ALA A 498 -5.19 -46.42 0.68
C ALA A 498 -3.73 -46.84 0.44
N ALA A 499 -2.91 -46.89 1.50
CA ALA A 499 -1.53 -47.37 1.39
C ALA A 499 -1.44 -48.87 1.05
N ARG A 500 -2.36 -49.71 1.60
CA ARG A 500 -2.44 -51.13 1.25
C ARG A 500 -2.91 -51.33 -0.20
N GLU A 501 -3.86 -50.52 -0.66
CA GLU A 501 -4.31 -50.54 -2.06
C GLU A 501 -3.18 -50.10 -3.00
N MET A 502 -2.49 -49.01 -2.70
CA MET A 502 -1.31 -48.56 -3.43
C MET A 502 -0.24 -49.67 -3.49
N ARG A 503 0.05 -50.34 -2.37
CA ARG A 503 1.01 -51.46 -2.34
C ARG A 503 0.63 -52.56 -3.34
N LYS A 504 -0.64 -53.00 -3.33
CA LYS A 504 -1.15 -54.01 -4.27
C LYS A 504 -0.97 -53.56 -5.73
N HIS A 505 -1.24 -52.30 -6.04
CA HIS A 505 -1.04 -51.75 -7.38
C HIS A 505 0.44 -51.75 -7.79
N LEU A 506 1.34 -51.33 -6.91
CA LEU A 506 2.78 -51.32 -7.18
C LEU A 506 3.37 -52.72 -7.36
N GLU A 507 2.93 -53.69 -6.54
CA GLU A 507 3.31 -55.10 -6.67
C GLU A 507 2.79 -55.71 -7.98
N GLY A 508 1.53 -55.41 -8.34
CA GLY A 508 0.94 -55.82 -9.61
C GLY A 508 1.71 -55.27 -10.81
N TRP A 509 2.06 -53.98 -10.81
CA TRP A 509 2.90 -53.37 -11.85
C TRP A 509 4.28 -54.00 -11.94
N ARG A 510 4.95 -54.26 -10.82
CA ARG A 510 6.25 -54.95 -10.82
C ARG A 510 6.16 -56.38 -11.35
N HIS A 511 5.09 -57.11 -11.04
CA HIS A 511 4.85 -58.43 -11.61
C HIS A 511 4.66 -58.37 -13.13
N LEU A 512 3.94 -57.37 -13.65
CA LEU A 512 3.78 -57.15 -15.09
C LEU A 512 5.13 -56.86 -15.77
N ILE A 513 5.94 -55.99 -15.17
CA ILE A 513 7.31 -55.69 -15.65
C ILE A 513 8.18 -56.94 -15.62
N HIS A 514 8.13 -57.72 -14.55
CA HIS A 514 8.88 -58.98 -14.44
C HIS A 514 8.46 -59.97 -15.53
N SER A 515 7.15 -60.17 -15.71
CA SER A 515 6.59 -61.08 -16.71
C SER A 515 6.98 -60.66 -18.14
N ALA A 516 6.94 -59.36 -18.45
CA ALA A 516 7.35 -58.82 -19.74
C ALA A 516 8.87 -58.95 -20.00
N THR A 517 9.68 -58.74 -18.96
CA THR A 517 11.14 -58.88 -19.04
C THR A 517 11.53 -60.34 -19.23
N THR A 518 10.94 -61.25 -18.46
CA THR A 518 11.17 -62.70 -18.57
C THR A 518 10.70 -63.27 -19.91
N GLN A 519 9.58 -62.79 -20.48
CA GLN A 519 9.16 -63.19 -21.82
C GLN A 519 10.12 -62.70 -22.91
N ASN A 520 10.67 -61.50 -22.79
CA ASN A 520 11.69 -60.98 -23.71
C ASN A 520 13.01 -61.76 -23.60
N ASP A 521 13.45 -62.12 -22.40
CA ASP A 521 14.67 -62.92 -22.17
C ASP A 521 14.53 -64.35 -22.70
N VAL A 522 13.34 -64.96 -22.57
CA VAL A 522 13.03 -66.28 -23.14
C VAL A 522 12.96 -66.21 -24.67
N ALA A 523 12.39 -65.16 -25.25
CA ALA A 523 12.36 -64.95 -26.70
C ALA A 523 13.76 -64.68 -27.29
N GLN A 524 14.60 -63.89 -26.61
CA GLN A 524 15.99 -63.67 -26.99
C GLN A 524 16.84 -64.94 -26.83
N SER A 525 16.64 -65.71 -25.76
CA SER A 525 17.31 -67.01 -25.56
C SER A 525 16.89 -68.05 -26.61
N ALA A 526 15.62 -68.05 -27.04
CA ALA A 526 15.13 -68.89 -28.13
C ALA A 526 15.68 -68.45 -29.50
N ALA A 527 15.86 -67.14 -29.73
CA ALA A 527 16.51 -66.61 -30.93
C ALA A 527 18.02 -66.90 -30.97
N MET A 528 18.72 -66.81 -29.82
CA MET A 528 20.13 -67.21 -29.70
C MET A 528 20.32 -68.74 -29.82
N SER A 529 19.41 -69.56 -29.27
CA SER A 529 19.40 -71.01 -29.49
C SER A 529 19.12 -71.43 -30.94
N ARG A 530 18.42 -70.58 -31.73
CA ARG A 530 18.27 -70.80 -33.18
C ARG A 530 19.54 -70.42 -33.95
N ARG A 531 20.29 -69.40 -33.53
CA ARG A 531 21.59 -69.05 -34.12
C ARG A 531 22.70 -70.07 -33.81
N SER A 532 22.69 -70.71 -32.64
CA SER A 532 23.66 -71.76 -32.29
C SER A 532 23.39 -73.12 -32.96
N ARG A 533 22.24 -73.31 -33.62
CA ARG A 533 21.92 -74.50 -34.43
C ARG A 533 22.17 -74.33 -35.93
N SER A 534 22.61 -73.16 -36.41
CA SER A 534 22.89 -72.91 -37.83
C SER A 534 24.32 -72.45 -38.14
N ALA A 535 25.29 -72.71 -37.26
CA ALA A 535 26.69 -72.36 -37.49
C ALA A 535 27.57 -73.60 -37.46
N GLY A 536 27.45 -74.43 -38.51
CA GLY A 536 28.60 -75.18 -39.00
C GLY A 536 29.30 -74.30 -40.04
N SER A 537 30.61 -74.09 -39.86
CA SER A 537 31.52 -73.39 -40.77
C SER A 537 31.23 -71.92 -41.02
N ASP A 538 32.03 -71.02 -40.43
CA ASP A 538 32.90 -70.15 -41.23
C ASP A 538 33.72 -69.19 -40.35
N ALA A 539 34.79 -68.71 -40.98
CA ALA A 539 36.01 -68.21 -40.41
C ALA A 539 35.90 -67.00 -39.47
N PHE A 540 36.86 -66.99 -38.53
CA PHE A 540 37.27 -65.89 -37.68
C PHE A 540 37.49 -64.60 -38.50
N ASP A 541 36.58 -63.63 -38.41
CA ASP A 541 36.74 -62.29 -38.98
C ASP A 541 37.24 -61.31 -37.90
N MET A 542 38.53 -60.96 -38.01
CA MET A 542 39.26 -60.05 -37.12
C MET A 542 39.01 -58.55 -37.44
N SER A 543 38.07 -58.21 -38.32
CA SER A 543 37.77 -56.81 -38.68
C SER A 543 37.00 -56.04 -37.59
N TYR A 544 36.27 -56.72 -36.70
CA TYR A 544 35.39 -56.09 -35.70
C TYR A 544 36.13 -55.58 -34.44
N LEU A 545 37.31 -56.15 -34.12
CA LEU A 545 38.17 -55.69 -33.02
C LEU A 545 38.99 -54.44 -33.37
N ARG A 546 39.11 -54.10 -34.65
CA ARG A 546 39.86 -52.92 -35.11
C ARG A 546 39.03 -51.64 -35.05
N SER A 547 37.71 -51.73 -35.22
CA SER A 547 36.79 -50.57 -35.16
C SER A 547 36.41 -50.18 -33.72
N THR A 548 36.53 -51.09 -32.75
CA THR A 548 36.22 -50.82 -31.34
C THR A 548 37.37 -50.13 -30.61
N LEU A 549 38.63 -50.46 -30.93
CA LEU A 549 39.80 -49.80 -30.32
C LEU A 549 40.10 -48.40 -30.91
N GLN A 550 39.60 -48.08 -32.12
CA GLN A 550 39.82 -46.79 -32.75
C GLN A 550 38.81 -45.71 -32.30
N ASN A 551 37.61 -46.12 -31.86
CA ASN A 551 36.58 -45.21 -31.34
C ASN A 551 36.76 -44.86 -29.86
N ASP A 552 37.40 -45.72 -29.07
CA ASP A 552 37.68 -45.44 -27.65
C ASP A 552 38.86 -44.47 -27.47
N ALA A 553 39.80 -44.40 -28.42
CA ALA A 553 40.92 -43.45 -28.40
C ALA A 553 40.51 -42.01 -28.79
N GLU A 554 39.38 -41.82 -29.49
CA GLU A 554 38.83 -40.49 -29.80
C GLU A 554 37.94 -39.95 -28.66
N ARG A 555 37.27 -40.82 -27.89
CA ARG A 555 36.44 -40.41 -26.73
C ARG A 555 37.24 -39.94 -25.50
N GLU A 556 38.47 -40.40 -25.31
CA GLU A 556 39.32 -39.92 -24.20
C GLU A 556 39.98 -38.56 -24.46
N ARG A 557 40.03 -38.08 -25.71
CA ARG A 557 40.56 -36.72 -26.03
C ARG A 557 39.55 -35.60 -25.79
N ASP A 558 38.25 -35.86 -25.89
CA ASP A 558 37.21 -34.85 -25.67
C ASP A 558 36.86 -34.59 -24.19
N LEU A 559 37.19 -35.53 -23.29
CA LEU A 559 36.90 -35.39 -21.86
C LEU A 559 37.94 -34.57 -21.07
N THR A 560 39.09 -34.23 -21.67
CA THR A 560 40.14 -33.44 -21.01
C THR A 560 40.09 -31.92 -21.28
N GLN A 561 39.13 -31.43 -22.08
CA GLN A 561 38.97 -29.98 -22.34
C GLN A 561 37.78 -29.31 -21.63
N SER A 562 36.91 -30.05 -20.92
CA SER A 562 35.70 -29.47 -20.29
C SER A 562 35.80 -29.19 -18.78
N ASN A 563 37.01 -29.14 -18.20
CA ASN A 563 37.22 -28.73 -16.81
C ASN A 563 38.19 -27.54 -16.71
N ARG A 564 37.69 -26.34 -17.07
CA ARG A 564 38.19 -25.06 -16.53
C ARG A 564 36.99 -24.14 -16.29
N PHE A 565 36.90 -23.61 -15.07
CA PHE A 565 35.91 -22.68 -14.50
C PHE A 565 34.64 -23.27 -13.87
N ARG A 566 34.77 -23.70 -12.61
CA ARG A 566 34.09 -23.03 -11.48
C ARG A 566 34.77 -23.36 -10.17
#